data_AF-A0A6L8LHC4-F1
#
_entry.id   AF-A0A6L8LHC4-F1
#
_cell.length_a   1.000
_cell.length_b   1.000
_cell.length_c   1.000
_cell.angle_alpha   90.00
_cell.angle_beta   90.00
_cell.angle_gamma   90.00
#
_symmetry.space_group_name_H-M   'P 1'
#
loop_
_entity.id
_entity.type
_entity.pdbx_description
1 polymer ?
#
loop_
_entity_poly.entity_id
_entity_poly.type
_entity_poly.pdbx_seq_one_letter_code
_entity_poly.pdbx_strand_id
1 'polypeptide(L)'
;MRHFILALFIGLAAISARAQTYPDYTEIYVNDFADLLSEEDEDRIRGKLQELRRERGIEFTVVTIGLMSDYGHVGDIEPFATGLFNDWQVGNAGRNDGVMLLVARYDRKLRIEVGSGYGNDKNIPMKDIIDDVIVPRFKRDDYVGGIEDGVDAVIFDLTGSYPGEYDASFAQKALNRGKRFLDWIGGWIFVILAPLLGFPVQAYRRWQRNKPRICPNDGSQMERLDEAWDDNHLQKGQITEEELKSVDYDVWVCPKCDHVTVEAYKAWFSRYSACRSCGYRTVEGETEILEPATTSSTGTKRIDYHCLNCDDRWSVTRIIPRKSSSSSSGSFGGGSSSGGGASGSW
;
A
#
# COMPACT_ATOMS: atom_id res chain seq x y z
N MET A 1 -39.08 -67.62 -22.31
CA MET A 1 -39.86 -66.44 -22.74
C MET A 1 -40.02 -65.52 -21.55
N ARG A 2 -39.70 -64.23 -21.73
CA ARG A 2 -40.10 -63.06 -20.92
C ARG A 2 -39.26 -62.71 -19.67
N HIS A 3 -38.22 -61.94 -19.97
CA HIS A 3 -37.78 -60.70 -19.31
C HIS A 3 -38.55 -60.22 -18.07
N PHE A 4 -37.83 -59.88 -17.01
CA PHE A 4 -38.15 -58.69 -16.19
C PHE A 4 -36.85 -58.02 -15.75
N ILE A 5 -36.63 -56.84 -16.34
CA ILE A 5 -35.55 -55.89 -16.06
C ILE A 5 -35.89 -55.20 -14.74
N LEU A 6 -35.04 -55.33 -13.72
CA LEU A 6 -35.14 -54.53 -12.51
C LEU A 6 -34.44 -53.18 -12.77
N ALA A 7 -35.25 -52.13 -12.93
CA ALA A 7 -34.77 -50.77 -13.14
C ALA A 7 -34.10 -50.23 -11.87
N LEU A 8 -32.82 -49.92 -11.97
CA LEU A 8 -32.03 -49.19 -10.98
C LEU A 8 -32.45 -47.71 -11.03
N PHE A 9 -33.32 -47.29 -10.13
CA PHE A 9 -33.72 -45.89 -9.94
C PHE A 9 -32.57 -45.16 -9.22
N ILE A 10 -31.59 -44.64 -9.98
CA ILE A 10 -30.60 -43.69 -9.47
C ILE A 10 -31.33 -42.36 -9.30
N GLY A 11 -31.69 -42.04 -8.06
CA GLY A 11 -32.16 -40.72 -7.67
C GLY A 11 -31.03 -39.71 -7.78
N LEU A 12 -30.94 -39.05 -8.93
CA LEU A 12 -30.10 -37.88 -9.14
C LEU A 12 -30.73 -36.71 -8.37
N ALA A 13 -30.34 -36.53 -7.11
CA ALA A 13 -30.64 -35.29 -6.40
C ALA A 13 -29.90 -34.16 -7.12
N ALA A 14 -30.64 -33.38 -7.91
CA ALA A 14 -30.14 -32.16 -8.51
C ALA A 14 -29.84 -31.17 -7.38
N ILE A 15 -28.58 -31.09 -6.99
CA ILE A 15 -28.08 -29.98 -6.19
C ILE A 15 -28.13 -28.77 -7.12
N SER A 16 -29.20 -27.99 -7.05
CA SER A 16 -29.22 -26.67 -7.66
C SER A 16 -28.16 -25.82 -6.96
N ALA A 17 -26.96 -25.76 -7.55
CA ALA A 17 -26.02 -24.70 -7.25
C ALA A 17 -26.74 -23.38 -7.58
N ARG A 18 -27.13 -22.62 -6.56
CA ARG A 18 -27.54 -21.24 -6.80
C ARG A 18 -26.29 -20.49 -7.21
N ALA A 19 -26.28 -20.02 -8.45
CA ALA A 19 -25.30 -19.04 -8.88
C ALA A 19 -25.53 -17.79 -8.02
N GLN A 20 -24.66 -17.56 -7.04
CA GLN A 20 -24.69 -16.36 -6.22
C GLN A 20 -24.42 -15.16 -7.14
N THR A 21 -25.40 -14.29 -7.28
CA THR A 21 -25.38 -13.17 -8.25
C THR A 21 -24.63 -11.95 -7.70
N TYR A 22 -24.49 -11.87 -6.38
CA TYR A 22 -23.82 -10.78 -5.66
C TYR A 22 -23.09 -11.32 -4.43
N PRO A 23 -21.96 -10.71 -4.01
CA PRO A 23 -21.31 -11.09 -2.76
C PRO A 23 -22.25 -10.83 -1.58
N ASP A 24 -22.20 -11.69 -0.56
CA ASP A 24 -22.85 -11.41 0.72
C ASP A 24 -21.99 -10.41 1.50
N TYR A 25 -22.60 -9.36 2.03
CA TYR A 25 -21.87 -8.42 2.89
C TYR A 25 -21.45 -9.10 4.20
N THR A 26 -20.27 -8.73 4.70
CA THR A 26 -19.75 -9.17 5.99
C THR A 26 -20.07 -8.18 7.11
N GLU A 27 -20.13 -6.89 6.75
CA GLU A 27 -20.56 -5.79 7.61
C GLU A 27 -21.15 -4.63 6.78
N ILE A 28 -21.65 -3.59 7.45
CA ILE A 28 -22.30 -2.43 6.78
C ILE A 28 -21.30 -1.48 6.12
N TYR A 29 -20.06 -1.42 6.60
CA TYR A 29 -19.17 -0.29 6.32
C TYR A 29 -18.10 -0.61 5.28
N VAL A 30 -17.30 -1.65 5.48
CA VAL A 30 -16.20 -2.00 4.59
C VAL A 30 -16.29 -3.48 4.24
N ASN A 31 -16.38 -3.76 2.94
CA ASN A 31 -16.45 -5.12 2.41
C ASN A 31 -15.35 -5.30 1.36
N ASP A 32 -14.15 -5.65 1.81
CA ASP A 32 -12.94 -5.76 0.99
C ASP A 32 -12.71 -7.18 0.44
N PHE A 33 -13.48 -7.59 -0.58
CA PHE A 33 -13.33 -8.94 -1.17
C PHE A 33 -12.10 -9.05 -2.08
N ALA A 34 -11.47 -7.92 -2.44
CA ALA A 34 -10.29 -7.87 -3.31
C ALA A 34 -8.96 -7.84 -2.55
N ASP A 35 -8.98 -7.85 -1.21
CA ASP A 35 -7.81 -7.74 -0.32
C ASP A 35 -6.94 -6.53 -0.74
N LEU A 36 -7.60 -5.38 -0.93
CA LEU A 36 -6.98 -4.11 -1.32
C LEU A 36 -6.60 -3.26 -0.11
N LEU A 37 -7.25 -3.48 1.03
CA LEU A 37 -7.13 -2.69 2.23
C LEU A 37 -6.46 -3.53 3.32
N SER A 38 -5.53 -2.92 4.05
CA SER A 38 -5.09 -3.55 5.30
C SER A 38 -6.19 -3.39 6.36
N GLU A 39 -6.18 -4.22 7.39
CA GLU A 39 -7.13 -4.09 8.50
C GLU A 39 -7.08 -2.71 9.18
N GLU A 40 -5.92 -2.06 9.21
CA GLU A 40 -5.78 -0.68 9.70
C GLU A 40 -6.48 0.33 8.80
N ASP A 41 -6.41 0.14 7.48
CA ASP A 41 -7.12 0.97 6.50
C ASP A 41 -8.62 0.77 6.59
N GLU A 42 -9.07 -0.49 6.71
CA GLU A 42 -10.47 -0.80 6.94
C GLU A 42 -10.98 -0.14 8.23
N ASP A 43 -10.26 -0.27 9.34
CA ASP A 43 -10.63 0.34 10.63
C ASP A 43 -10.76 1.87 10.52
N ARG A 44 -9.84 2.49 9.78
CA ARG A 44 -9.85 3.94 9.55
C ARG A 44 -11.04 4.37 8.70
N ILE A 45 -11.34 3.66 7.61
CA ILE A 45 -12.52 3.93 6.77
C ILE A 45 -13.81 3.67 7.57
N ARG A 46 -13.90 2.51 8.22
CA ARG A 46 -15.03 2.09 9.06
C ARG A 46 -15.36 3.12 10.13
N GLY A 47 -14.34 3.65 10.82
CA GLY A 47 -14.52 4.70 11.84
C GLY A 47 -15.19 5.97 11.26
N LYS A 48 -14.79 6.40 10.07
CA LYS A 48 -15.39 7.56 9.37
C LYS A 48 -16.85 7.30 9.01
N LEU A 49 -17.15 6.09 8.50
CA LEU A 49 -18.51 5.72 8.08
C LEU A 49 -19.45 5.51 9.27
N GLN A 50 -18.93 4.96 10.39
CA GLN A 50 -19.65 4.88 11.66
C GLN A 50 -19.97 6.27 12.21
N GLU A 51 -19.03 7.21 12.15
CA GLU A 51 -19.24 8.60 12.55
C GLU A 51 -20.32 9.26 11.67
N LEU A 52 -20.23 9.14 10.34
CA LEU A 52 -21.24 9.65 9.42
C LEU A 52 -22.65 9.13 9.77
N ARG A 53 -22.78 7.83 10.00
CA ARG A 53 -24.04 7.22 10.39
C ARG A 53 -24.55 7.76 11.72
N ARG A 54 -23.68 7.92 12.72
CA ARG A 54 -24.04 8.44 14.04
C ARG A 54 -24.48 9.91 14.00
N GLU A 55 -23.78 10.75 13.23
CA GLU A 55 -23.96 12.21 13.22
C GLU A 55 -24.98 12.70 12.19
N ARG A 56 -25.22 11.93 11.12
CA ARG A 56 -26.09 12.31 10.00
C ARG A 56 -27.13 11.25 9.65
N GLY A 57 -27.03 10.04 10.20
CA GLY A 57 -27.93 8.93 9.86
C GLY A 57 -27.75 8.39 8.44
N ILE A 58 -26.70 8.82 7.72
CA ILE A 58 -26.41 8.40 6.34
C ILE A 58 -25.66 7.07 6.40
N GLU A 59 -26.12 6.07 5.64
CA GLU A 59 -25.40 4.80 5.49
C GLU A 59 -24.51 4.87 4.25
N PHE A 60 -23.20 4.72 4.44
CA PHE A 60 -22.24 4.66 3.35
C PHE A 60 -21.40 3.40 3.51
N THR A 61 -21.35 2.56 2.47
CA THR A 61 -20.55 1.34 2.40
C THR A 61 -19.47 1.44 1.32
N VAL A 62 -18.30 0.89 1.60
CA VAL A 62 -17.21 0.67 0.63
C VAL A 62 -17.16 -0.82 0.30
N VAL A 63 -17.10 -1.14 -0.98
CA VAL A 63 -17.04 -2.50 -1.49
C VAL A 63 -15.90 -2.62 -2.49
N THR A 64 -15.03 -3.60 -2.30
CA THR A 64 -14.03 -3.95 -3.30
C THR A 64 -14.27 -5.38 -3.77
N ILE A 65 -14.10 -5.62 -5.07
CA ILE A 65 -14.16 -6.96 -5.67
C ILE A 65 -13.02 -7.15 -6.66
N GLY A 66 -12.65 -8.40 -6.91
CA GLY A 66 -11.69 -8.76 -7.95
C GLY A 66 -12.24 -8.46 -9.35
N LEU A 67 -13.14 -9.32 -9.82
CA LEU A 67 -13.82 -9.21 -11.11
C LEU A 67 -15.35 -9.26 -10.95
N MET A 68 -16.10 -8.48 -11.72
CA MET A 68 -17.56 -8.60 -11.79
C MET A 68 -18.01 -9.96 -12.39
N SER A 69 -17.17 -10.56 -13.24
CA SER A 69 -17.45 -11.86 -13.85
C SER A 69 -17.48 -13.01 -12.84
N ASP A 70 -16.84 -12.86 -11.68
CA ASP A 70 -16.90 -13.85 -10.59
C ASP A 70 -18.34 -14.01 -10.05
N TYR A 71 -19.17 -12.98 -10.27
CA TYR A 71 -20.59 -12.93 -9.90
C TYR A 71 -21.52 -13.10 -11.10
N GLY A 72 -21.00 -13.59 -12.23
CA GLY A 72 -21.78 -13.84 -13.44
C GLY A 72 -22.17 -12.58 -14.22
N HIS A 73 -21.54 -11.43 -13.95
CA HIS A 73 -21.81 -10.17 -14.63
C HIS A 73 -20.68 -9.80 -15.60
N VAL A 74 -21.04 -9.35 -16.82
CA VAL A 74 -20.10 -8.89 -17.85
C VAL A 74 -20.62 -7.59 -18.43
N GLY A 75 -19.73 -6.61 -18.63
CA GLY A 75 -20.06 -5.33 -19.25
C GLY A 75 -19.87 -4.15 -18.30
N ASP A 76 -20.83 -3.25 -18.30
CA ASP A 76 -20.80 -1.99 -17.54
C ASP A 76 -20.98 -2.22 -16.04
N ILE A 77 -20.34 -1.38 -15.22
CA ILE A 77 -20.35 -1.52 -13.75
C ILE A 77 -21.64 -0.99 -13.13
N GLU A 78 -22.32 -0.08 -13.83
CA GLU A 78 -23.56 0.57 -13.43
C GLU A 78 -24.68 -0.42 -13.09
N PRO A 79 -25.09 -1.34 -13.99
CA PRO A 79 -26.12 -2.32 -13.66
C PRO A 79 -25.72 -3.26 -12.53
N PHE A 80 -24.42 -3.58 -12.40
CA PHE A 80 -23.93 -4.42 -11.31
C PHE A 80 -24.02 -3.69 -9.97
N ALA A 81 -23.50 -2.46 -9.88
CA ALA A 81 -23.54 -1.65 -8.67
C ALA A 81 -24.96 -1.30 -8.24
N THR A 82 -25.84 -0.94 -9.19
CA THR A 82 -27.25 -0.69 -8.89
C THR A 82 -27.94 -1.93 -8.33
N GLY A 83 -27.69 -3.10 -8.94
CA GLY A 83 -28.23 -4.36 -8.46
C GLY A 83 -27.76 -4.70 -7.05
N LEU A 84 -26.44 -4.62 -6.81
CA LEU A 84 -25.81 -4.84 -5.51
C LEU A 84 -26.35 -3.89 -4.44
N PHE A 85 -26.46 -2.60 -4.75
CA PHE A 85 -26.99 -1.58 -3.84
C PHE A 85 -28.42 -1.91 -3.37
N ASN A 86 -29.27 -2.34 -4.31
CA ASN A 86 -30.66 -2.69 -4.02
C ASN A 86 -30.77 -4.05 -3.30
N ASP A 87 -29.92 -5.02 -3.65
CA ASP A 87 -29.88 -6.34 -3.02
C ASP A 87 -29.46 -6.24 -1.55
N TRP A 88 -28.42 -5.43 -1.27
CA TRP A 88 -27.96 -5.14 0.08
C TRP A 88 -28.86 -4.16 0.84
N GLN A 89 -29.82 -3.54 0.14
CA GLN A 89 -30.75 -2.56 0.68
C GLN A 89 -30.04 -1.39 1.41
N VAL A 90 -29.00 -0.85 0.78
CA VAL A 90 -28.14 0.18 1.37
C VAL A 90 -28.93 1.48 1.63
N GLY A 91 -28.87 2.00 2.85
CA GLY A 91 -29.53 3.24 3.23
C GLY A 91 -30.77 3.03 4.10
N ASN A 92 -31.40 4.14 4.47
CA ASN A 92 -32.64 4.09 5.22
C ASN A 92 -33.85 3.89 4.28
N ALA A 93 -34.75 2.96 4.61
CA ALA A 93 -35.96 2.69 3.82
C ALA A 93 -36.88 3.90 3.59
N GLY A 94 -36.95 4.84 4.54
CA GLY A 94 -37.81 6.02 4.43
C GLY A 94 -37.13 7.20 3.72
N ARG A 95 -35.82 7.34 3.87
CA ARG A 95 -35.05 8.50 3.37
C ARG A 95 -34.32 8.22 2.05
N ASN A 96 -34.07 6.96 1.74
CA ASN A 96 -33.34 6.47 0.55
C ASN A 96 -32.03 7.23 0.31
N ASP A 97 -31.24 7.36 1.37
CA ASP A 97 -30.04 8.17 1.41
C ASP A 97 -28.76 7.33 1.61
N GLY A 98 -28.82 6.07 1.18
CA GLY A 98 -27.66 5.19 1.16
C GLY A 98 -26.63 5.63 0.12
N VAL A 99 -25.37 5.28 0.35
CA VAL A 99 -24.26 5.52 -0.57
C VAL A 99 -23.40 4.27 -0.64
N MET A 100 -22.93 3.92 -1.83
CA MET A 100 -21.98 2.82 -2.03
C MET A 100 -20.83 3.26 -2.94
N LEU A 101 -19.60 3.04 -2.51
CA LEU A 101 -18.42 3.09 -3.36
C LEU A 101 -18.01 1.66 -3.70
N LEU A 102 -18.21 1.26 -4.95
CA LEU A 102 -17.81 -0.04 -5.47
C LEU A 102 -16.54 0.09 -6.33
N VAL A 103 -15.55 -0.75 -6.06
CA VAL A 103 -14.30 -0.84 -6.82
C VAL A 103 -14.14 -2.27 -7.35
N ALA A 104 -14.09 -2.43 -8.68
CA ALA A 104 -13.77 -3.69 -9.33
C ALA A 104 -12.32 -3.64 -9.85
N ARG A 105 -11.40 -4.23 -9.06
CA ARG A 105 -9.95 -4.06 -9.21
C ARG A 105 -9.44 -4.45 -10.60
N TYR A 106 -9.78 -5.66 -11.05
CA TYR A 106 -9.24 -6.22 -12.29
C TYR A 106 -10.03 -5.79 -13.52
N ASP A 107 -11.29 -5.36 -13.35
CA ASP A 107 -12.05 -4.66 -14.39
C ASP A 107 -11.57 -3.22 -14.61
N ARG A 108 -10.78 -2.67 -13.66
CA ARG A 108 -10.36 -1.27 -13.60
C ARG A 108 -11.54 -0.30 -13.70
N LYS A 109 -12.63 -0.64 -13.02
CA LYS A 109 -13.88 0.13 -12.97
C LYS A 109 -14.27 0.42 -11.54
N LEU A 110 -14.80 1.62 -11.31
CA LEU A 110 -15.38 2.00 -10.02
C LEU A 110 -16.69 2.74 -10.23
N ARG A 111 -17.52 2.74 -9.19
CA ARG A 111 -18.80 3.44 -9.18
C ARG A 111 -19.13 3.95 -7.78
N ILE A 112 -19.59 5.19 -7.72
CA ILE A 112 -20.30 5.71 -6.55
C ILE A 112 -21.79 5.69 -6.88
N GLU A 113 -22.55 4.86 -6.17
CA GLU A 113 -24.01 4.77 -6.24
C GLU A 113 -24.61 5.55 -5.07
N VAL A 114 -25.66 6.33 -5.32
CA VAL A 114 -26.40 7.06 -4.29
C VAL A 114 -27.88 6.69 -4.33
N GLY A 115 -28.53 6.72 -3.17
CA GLY A 115 -29.96 6.46 -3.06
C GLY A 115 -30.84 7.55 -3.69
N SER A 116 -32.08 7.20 -4.02
CA SER A 116 -33.08 8.06 -4.67
C SER A 116 -33.46 9.31 -3.87
N GLY A 117 -33.20 9.35 -2.58
CA GLY A 117 -33.35 10.56 -1.75
C GLY A 117 -32.47 11.72 -2.19
N TYR A 118 -31.38 11.46 -2.92
CA TYR A 118 -30.49 12.48 -3.49
C TYR A 118 -30.87 12.92 -4.90
N GLY A 119 -31.68 12.14 -5.62
CA GLY A 119 -31.98 12.37 -7.03
C GLY A 119 -30.73 12.44 -7.92
N ASN A 120 -30.84 13.13 -9.05
CA ASN A 120 -29.74 13.27 -10.02
C ASN A 120 -28.72 14.36 -9.66
N ASP A 121 -28.98 15.17 -8.62
CA ASP A 121 -28.15 16.32 -8.25
C ASP A 121 -26.73 15.91 -7.83
N LYS A 122 -26.55 14.63 -7.47
CA LYS A 122 -25.25 14.07 -7.07
C LYS A 122 -24.47 13.41 -8.22
N ASN A 123 -25.02 13.30 -9.43
CA ASN A 123 -24.31 12.68 -10.54
C ASN A 123 -23.01 13.44 -10.90
N ILE A 124 -23.07 14.78 -10.99
CA ILE A 124 -21.92 15.61 -11.33
C ILE A 124 -20.89 15.62 -10.17
N PRO A 125 -21.26 15.95 -8.91
CA PRO A 125 -20.31 15.92 -7.80
C PRO A 125 -19.59 14.57 -7.62
N MET A 126 -20.31 13.45 -7.75
CA MET A 126 -19.69 12.12 -7.66
C MET A 126 -18.74 11.86 -8.84
N LYS A 127 -19.04 12.38 -10.03
CA LYS A 127 -18.15 12.27 -11.19
C LYS A 127 -16.86 13.06 -10.98
N ASP A 128 -16.97 14.29 -10.48
CA ASP A 128 -15.82 15.13 -10.16
C ASP A 128 -14.92 14.47 -9.10
N ILE A 129 -15.52 13.89 -8.04
CA ILE A 129 -14.76 13.13 -7.03
C ILE A 129 -14.03 11.94 -7.66
N ILE A 130 -14.70 11.16 -8.51
CA ILE A 130 -14.06 10.02 -9.18
C ILE A 130 -12.89 10.48 -10.04
N ASP A 131 -13.08 11.51 -10.87
CA ASP A 131 -12.09 11.95 -11.86
C ASP A 131 -10.89 12.68 -11.24
N ASP A 132 -11.14 13.53 -10.24
CA ASP A 132 -10.13 14.43 -9.69
C ASP A 132 -9.45 13.87 -8.42
N VAL A 133 -10.14 13.00 -7.68
CA VAL A 133 -9.65 12.47 -6.39
C VAL A 133 -9.22 11.00 -6.53
N ILE A 134 -10.12 10.13 -7.01
CA ILE A 134 -9.91 8.68 -6.93
C ILE A 134 -9.03 8.16 -8.08
N VAL A 135 -9.42 8.42 -9.33
CA VAL A 135 -8.75 7.90 -10.53
C VAL A 135 -7.26 8.28 -10.60
N PRO A 136 -6.81 9.51 -10.26
CA PRO A 136 -5.39 9.86 -10.29
C PRO A 136 -4.52 9.06 -9.32
N ARG A 137 -5.09 8.59 -8.20
CA ARG A 137 -4.41 7.69 -7.25
C ARG A 137 -4.40 6.26 -7.76
N PHE A 138 -5.53 5.75 -8.25
CA PHE A 138 -5.62 4.40 -8.82
C PHE A 138 -4.69 4.19 -10.02
N LYS A 139 -4.49 5.22 -10.87
CA LYS A 139 -3.50 5.19 -11.97
C LYS A 139 -2.05 4.98 -11.52
N ARG A 140 -1.76 5.21 -10.24
CA ARG A 140 -0.44 5.03 -9.61
C ARG A 140 -0.42 3.83 -8.66
N ASP A 141 -1.42 2.94 -8.77
CA ASP A 141 -1.65 1.78 -7.90
C ASP A 141 -1.81 2.10 -6.41
N ASP A 142 -2.13 3.36 -6.10
CA ASP A 142 -2.47 3.82 -4.75
C ASP A 142 -3.98 3.65 -4.50
N TYR A 143 -4.42 2.40 -4.36
CA TYR A 143 -5.82 2.05 -4.14
C TYR A 143 -6.32 2.49 -2.76
N VAL A 144 -5.50 2.28 -1.72
CA VAL A 144 -5.83 2.69 -0.35
C VAL A 144 -6.07 4.19 -0.29
N GLY A 145 -5.11 5.00 -0.73
CA GLY A 145 -5.26 6.45 -0.72
C GLY A 145 -6.43 6.94 -1.59
N GLY A 146 -6.67 6.28 -2.74
CA GLY A 146 -7.79 6.62 -3.62
C GLY A 146 -9.16 6.37 -2.99
N ILE A 147 -9.34 5.22 -2.33
CA ILE A 147 -10.59 4.86 -1.64
C ILE A 147 -10.84 5.83 -0.49
N GLU A 148 -9.82 6.14 0.30
CA GLU A 148 -9.98 6.95 1.50
C GLU A 148 -10.24 8.42 1.23
N ASP A 149 -9.48 9.01 0.31
CA ASP A 149 -9.72 10.39 -0.11
C ASP A 149 -11.08 10.49 -0.82
N GLY A 150 -11.47 9.45 -1.56
CA GLY A 150 -12.80 9.33 -2.15
C GLY A 150 -13.91 9.34 -1.09
N VAL A 151 -13.78 8.51 -0.05
CA VAL A 151 -14.72 8.47 1.09
C VAL A 151 -14.81 9.85 1.76
N ASP A 152 -13.68 10.50 2.04
CA ASP A 152 -13.66 11.82 2.67
C ASP A 152 -14.34 12.89 1.80
N ALA A 153 -14.08 12.87 0.49
CA ALA A 153 -14.67 13.80 -0.45
C ALA A 153 -16.18 13.61 -0.61
N VAL A 154 -16.65 12.35 -0.66
CA VAL A 154 -18.08 12.03 -0.68
C VAL A 154 -18.75 12.52 0.61
N ILE A 155 -18.16 12.24 1.78
CA ILE A 155 -18.70 12.71 3.06
C ILE A 155 -18.79 14.23 3.11
N PHE A 156 -17.76 14.92 2.61
CA PHE A 156 -17.76 16.38 2.55
C PHE A 156 -18.84 16.93 1.62
N ASP A 157 -19.02 16.35 0.42
CA ASP A 157 -20.06 16.78 -0.52
C ASP A 157 -21.49 16.56 0.04
N LEU A 158 -21.70 15.49 0.80
CA LEU A 158 -23.00 15.17 1.39
C LEU A 158 -23.33 16.02 2.62
N THR A 159 -22.32 16.39 3.40
CA THR A 159 -22.55 16.96 4.75
C THR A 159 -21.98 18.36 4.96
N GLY A 160 -21.17 18.86 4.01
CA GLY A 160 -20.41 20.09 4.11
C GLY A 160 -19.29 20.06 5.16
N SER A 161 -18.98 18.89 5.75
CA SER A 161 -17.94 18.69 6.76
C SER A 161 -17.18 17.39 6.50
N TYR A 162 -15.89 17.38 6.81
CA TYR A 162 -15.10 16.16 6.73
C TYR A 162 -15.30 15.29 7.98
N PRO A 163 -14.97 13.98 7.92
CA PRO A 163 -14.94 13.13 9.12
C PRO A 163 -14.10 13.76 10.24
N GLY A 164 -14.59 13.69 11.47
CA GLY A 164 -14.00 14.34 12.65
C GLY A 164 -14.27 15.84 12.78
N GLU A 165 -15.00 16.48 11.86
CA GLU A 165 -15.26 17.92 11.86
C GLU A 165 -16.73 18.32 12.11
N TYR A 166 -17.61 17.39 12.48
CA TYR A 166 -19.03 17.69 12.65
C TYR A 166 -19.30 18.75 13.74
N ASP A 167 -18.56 18.69 14.85
CA ASP A 167 -18.61 19.67 15.96
C ASP A 167 -17.48 20.70 15.95
N ALA A 168 -16.63 20.69 14.90
CA ALA A 168 -15.48 21.57 14.84
C ALA A 168 -15.88 23.03 14.61
N SER A 169 -15.24 23.94 15.35
CA SER A 169 -15.39 25.38 15.13
C SER A 169 -14.85 25.81 13.76
N PHE A 170 -15.30 26.96 13.26
CA PHE A 170 -14.82 27.52 11.98
C PHE A 170 -13.29 27.65 11.93
N ALA A 171 -12.66 28.08 13.02
CA ALA A 171 -11.21 28.20 13.11
C ALA A 171 -10.52 26.83 12.98
N GLN A 172 -11.06 25.78 13.60
CA GLN A 172 -10.54 24.41 13.48
C GLN A 172 -10.70 23.86 12.07
N LYS A 173 -11.86 24.07 11.42
CA LYS A 173 -12.06 23.67 10.02
C LYS A 173 -11.07 24.36 9.07
N ALA A 174 -10.79 25.65 9.30
CA ALA A 174 -9.81 26.40 8.50
C ALA A 174 -8.38 25.84 8.68
N LEU A 175 -7.97 25.54 9.91
CA LEU A 175 -6.67 24.92 10.20
C LEU A 175 -6.54 23.53 9.58
N ASN A 176 -7.57 22.69 9.71
CA ASN A 176 -7.57 21.34 9.15
C ASN A 176 -7.51 21.34 7.62
N ARG A 177 -8.19 22.30 6.98
CA ARG A 177 -8.08 22.50 5.53
C ARG A 177 -6.66 22.88 5.11
N GLY A 178 -6.01 23.77 5.87
CA GLY A 178 -4.61 24.13 5.67
C GLY A 178 -3.67 22.93 5.83
N LYS A 179 -3.89 22.11 6.87
CA LYS A 179 -3.13 20.88 7.09
C LYS A 179 -3.28 19.89 5.93
N ARG A 180 -4.50 19.61 5.46
CA ARG A 180 -4.72 18.67 4.35
C ARG A 180 -4.15 19.17 3.03
N PHE A 181 -4.19 20.48 2.79
CA PHE A 181 -3.48 21.08 1.66
C PHE A 181 -1.97 20.88 1.78
N LEU A 182 -1.40 21.08 2.98
CA LEU A 182 0.02 20.81 3.26
C LEU A 182 0.38 19.33 3.07
N ASP A 183 -0.48 18.40 3.48
CA ASP A 183 -0.27 16.96 3.29
C ASP A 183 -0.30 16.58 1.79
N TRP A 184 -1.22 17.17 1.02
CA TRP A 184 -1.31 16.99 -0.43
C TRP A 184 -0.08 17.51 -1.19
N ILE A 185 0.44 18.69 -0.82
CA ILE A 185 1.68 19.24 -1.42
C ILE A 185 2.95 18.64 -0.82
N GLY A 186 2.89 18.12 0.41
CA GLY A 186 4.03 17.67 1.20
C GLY A 186 4.78 16.52 0.54
N GLY A 187 4.05 15.59 -0.11
CA GLY A 187 4.66 14.52 -0.89
C GLY A 187 5.55 15.03 -2.04
N TRP A 188 5.14 16.11 -2.72
CA TRP A 188 5.90 16.70 -3.82
C TRP A 188 7.08 17.57 -3.36
N ILE A 189 6.96 18.18 -2.19
CA ILE A 189 8.02 18.99 -1.59
C ILE A 189 9.29 18.15 -1.35
N PHE A 190 9.15 16.90 -0.91
CA PHE A 190 10.30 16.01 -0.76
C PHE A 190 10.93 15.63 -2.11
N VAL A 191 10.11 15.44 -3.16
CA VAL A 191 10.62 15.16 -4.52
C VAL A 191 11.43 16.33 -5.09
N ILE A 192 11.02 17.57 -4.80
CA ILE A 192 11.72 18.78 -5.26
C ILE A 192 12.93 19.12 -4.36
N LEU A 193 12.81 18.98 -3.03
CA LEU A 193 13.89 19.31 -2.09
C LEU A 193 14.98 18.23 -2.00
N ALA A 194 14.66 16.95 -2.19
CA ALA A 194 15.63 15.87 -2.12
C ALA A 194 16.82 16.06 -3.09
N PRO A 195 16.65 16.44 -4.37
CA PRO A 195 17.79 16.75 -5.24
C PRO A 195 18.51 18.04 -4.83
N LEU A 196 17.79 19.07 -4.36
CA LEU A 196 18.39 20.33 -3.91
C LEU A 196 19.28 20.17 -2.66
N LEU A 197 18.96 19.23 -1.77
CA LEU A 197 19.77 18.92 -0.58
C LEU A 197 20.77 17.79 -0.83
N GLY A 198 20.41 16.78 -1.63
CA GLY A 198 21.25 15.62 -1.94
C GLY A 198 22.46 15.97 -2.83
N PHE A 199 22.28 16.83 -3.83
CA PHE A 199 23.36 17.20 -4.75
C PHE A 199 24.50 17.97 -4.06
N PRO A 200 24.26 18.99 -3.21
CA PRO A 200 25.32 19.62 -2.44
C PRO A 200 26.05 18.66 -1.49
N VAL A 201 25.33 17.74 -0.84
CA VAL A 201 25.94 16.74 0.06
C VAL A 201 26.84 15.77 -0.73
N GLN A 202 26.37 15.28 -1.88
CA GLN A 202 27.19 14.43 -2.77
C GLN A 202 28.40 15.19 -3.32
N ALA A 203 28.21 16.44 -3.76
CA ALA A 203 29.30 17.28 -4.26
C ALA A 203 30.35 17.55 -3.17
N TYR A 204 29.91 17.85 -1.95
CA TYR A 204 30.79 18.04 -0.80
C TYR A 204 31.56 16.76 -0.43
N ARG A 205 30.90 15.60 -0.41
CA ARG A 205 31.57 14.31 -0.17
C ARG A 205 32.57 13.97 -1.27
N ARG A 206 32.22 14.21 -2.54
CA ARG A 206 33.14 14.03 -3.68
C ARG A 206 34.34 14.96 -3.59
N TRP A 207 34.12 16.20 -3.18
CA TRP A 207 35.21 17.15 -2.92
C TRP A 207 36.12 16.69 -1.78
N GLN A 208 35.56 16.23 -0.65
CA GLN A 208 36.34 15.68 0.46
C GLN A 208 37.16 14.46 0.02
N ARG A 209 36.56 13.56 -0.78
CA ARG A 209 37.20 12.35 -1.29
C ARG A 209 38.37 12.67 -2.23
N ASN A 210 38.25 13.69 -3.07
CA ASN A 210 39.30 14.08 -4.01
C ASN A 210 40.34 15.06 -3.44
N LYS A 211 40.20 15.49 -2.18
CA LYS A 211 41.15 16.41 -1.55
C LYS A 211 42.51 15.70 -1.36
N PRO A 212 43.63 16.28 -1.80
CA PRO A 212 44.96 15.67 -1.65
C PRO A 212 45.27 15.32 -0.19
N ARG A 213 45.90 14.17 0.01
CA ARG A 213 46.34 13.72 1.33
C ARG A 213 47.82 14.00 1.55
N ILE A 214 48.18 14.18 2.82
CA ILE A 214 49.56 14.40 3.24
C ILE A 214 50.02 13.14 3.97
N CYS A 215 51.20 12.65 3.61
CA CYS A 215 51.79 11.47 4.21
C CYS A 215 52.11 11.72 5.69
N PRO A 216 51.69 10.84 6.61
CA PRO A 216 52.00 10.97 8.03
C PRO A 216 53.49 10.75 8.36
N ASN A 217 54.24 10.07 7.48
CA ASN A 217 55.64 9.73 7.73
C ASN A 217 56.61 10.84 7.30
N ASP A 218 56.40 11.46 6.13
CA ASP A 218 57.36 12.41 5.54
C ASP A 218 56.75 13.76 5.13
N GLY A 219 55.44 13.95 5.31
CA GLY A 219 54.73 15.18 4.99
C GLY A 219 54.59 15.47 3.49
N SER A 220 54.94 14.55 2.59
CA SER A 220 54.75 14.72 1.15
C SER A 220 53.30 14.52 0.74
N GLN A 221 52.94 15.07 -0.42
CA GLN A 221 51.59 14.90 -0.98
C GLN A 221 51.45 13.47 -1.52
N MET A 222 50.37 12.80 -1.13
CA MET A 222 50.03 11.46 -1.58
C MET A 222 49.21 11.52 -2.87
N GLU A 223 49.35 10.46 -3.67
CA GLU A 223 48.60 10.26 -4.90
C GLU A 223 47.57 9.15 -4.69
N ARG A 224 46.35 9.35 -5.20
CA ARG A 224 45.32 8.32 -5.15
C ARG A 224 45.53 7.36 -6.31
N LEU A 225 45.54 6.06 -6.02
CA LEU A 225 45.57 5.03 -7.06
C LEU A 225 44.24 5.01 -7.82
N ASP A 226 44.32 4.53 -9.06
CA ASP A 226 43.15 4.23 -9.87
C ASP A 226 42.55 2.88 -9.45
N GLU A 227 41.24 2.69 -9.66
CA GLU A 227 40.49 1.46 -9.29
C GLU A 227 41.06 0.18 -9.94
N ALA A 228 41.87 0.30 -11.00
CA ALA A 228 42.51 -0.87 -11.59
C ALA A 228 43.74 -1.36 -10.79
N TRP A 229 44.27 -0.56 -9.87
CA TRP A 229 45.55 -0.81 -9.21
C TRP A 229 45.47 -0.83 -7.68
N ASP A 230 44.40 -0.28 -7.11
CA ASP A 230 44.16 -0.26 -5.67
C ASP A 230 43.91 -1.65 -5.08
N ASP A 231 43.29 -2.57 -5.84
CA ASP A 231 43.11 -3.99 -5.49
C ASP A 231 44.39 -4.67 -4.98
N ASN A 232 45.56 -4.27 -5.49
CA ASN A 232 46.86 -4.80 -5.06
C ASN A 232 47.21 -4.45 -3.60
N HIS A 233 46.52 -3.46 -3.04
CA HIS A 233 46.71 -2.95 -1.69
C HIS A 233 45.52 -3.26 -0.77
N LEU A 234 44.48 -3.91 -1.29
CA LEU A 234 43.29 -4.29 -0.55
C LEU A 234 43.37 -5.74 -0.05
N GLN A 235 42.74 -5.97 1.11
CA GLN A 235 42.53 -7.32 1.61
C GLN A 235 41.38 -7.99 0.86
N LYS A 236 41.38 -9.32 0.75
CA LYS A 236 40.33 -10.10 0.06
C LYS A 236 38.91 -9.65 0.41
N GLY A 237 38.63 -9.40 1.69
CA GLY A 237 37.29 -8.96 2.12
C GLY A 237 36.91 -7.55 1.69
N GLN A 238 37.89 -6.64 1.54
CA GLN A 238 37.67 -5.28 1.04
C GLN A 238 37.35 -5.32 -0.46
N ILE A 239 38.08 -6.13 -1.23
CA ILE A 239 37.80 -6.36 -2.66
C ILE A 239 36.37 -6.87 -2.84
N THR A 240 35.94 -7.85 -2.03
CA THR A 240 34.55 -8.33 -2.06
C THR A 240 33.55 -7.23 -1.68
N GLU A 241 33.87 -6.35 -0.74
CA GLU A 241 32.97 -5.24 -0.40
C GLU A 241 32.79 -4.24 -1.56
N GLU A 242 33.82 -4.04 -2.38
CA GLU A 242 33.79 -3.20 -3.59
C GLU A 242 33.01 -3.83 -4.74
N GLU A 243 33.26 -5.12 -5.00
CA GLU A 243 32.48 -5.90 -5.99
C GLU A 243 30.98 -5.86 -5.67
N LEU A 244 30.64 -5.94 -4.38
CA LEU A 244 29.26 -5.84 -3.89
C LEU A 244 28.75 -4.39 -3.78
N LYS A 245 29.59 -3.38 -4.02
CA LYS A 245 29.29 -1.95 -3.87
C LYS A 245 28.73 -1.61 -2.48
N SER A 246 29.22 -2.31 -1.47
CA SER A 246 28.82 -2.17 -0.07
C SER A 246 29.69 -1.15 0.67
N VAL A 247 30.97 -1.13 0.32
CA VAL A 247 31.99 -0.17 0.73
C VAL A 247 32.87 0.10 -0.48
N ASP A 248 33.32 1.32 -0.60
CA ASP A 248 34.19 1.81 -1.67
C ASP A 248 35.49 2.28 -1.01
N TYR A 249 36.64 1.75 -1.41
CA TYR A 249 37.93 2.10 -0.82
C TYR A 249 38.70 3.07 -1.70
N ASP A 250 39.39 4.01 -1.06
CA ASP A 250 40.43 4.79 -1.74
C ASP A 250 41.79 4.40 -1.19
N VAL A 251 42.71 4.05 -2.09
CA VAL A 251 44.10 3.79 -1.75
C VAL A 251 44.96 4.99 -2.12
N TRP A 252 45.65 5.53 -1.14
CA TRP A 252 46.59 6.63 -1.29
C TRP A 252 48.01 6.13 -1.08
N VAL A 253 48.90 6.43 -2.01
CA VAL A 253 50.32 6.07 -1.95
C VAL A 253 51.20 7.31 -1.85
N CYS A 254 52.23 7.22 -1.02
CA CYS A 254 53.27 8.21 -0.93
C CYS A 254 54.41 7.88 -1.92
N PRO A 255 54.77 8.76 -2.86
CA PRO A 255 55.81 8.49 -3.85
C PRO A 255 57.24 8.52 -3.29
N LYS A 256 57.44 8.97 -2.04
CA LYS A 256 58.76 9.15 -1.43
C LYS A 256 59.16 8.06 -0.44
N CYS A 257 58.20 7.51 0.31
CA CYS A 257 58.47 6.54 1.37
C CYS A 257 57.59 5.28 1.31
N ASP A 258 56.92 5.05 0.16
CA ASP A 258 56.07 3.88 -0.11
C ASP A 258 54.94 3.65 0.92
N HIS A 259 54.61 4.66 1.72
CA HIS A 259 53.53 4.57 2.69
C HIS A 259 52.17 4.54 1.99
N VAL A 260 51.33 3.59 2.40
CA VAL A 260 49.98 3.38 1.88
C VAL A 260 48.94 3.72 2.95
N THR A 261 47.93 4.51 2.59
CA THR A 261 46.75 4.78 3.41
C THR A 261 45.52 4.27 2.68
N VAL A 262 44.74 3.41 3.32
CA VAL A 262 43.48 2.88 2.78
C VAL A 262 42.31 3.50 3.54
N GLU A 263 41.38 4.15 2.83
CA GLU A 263 40.20 4.79 3.41
C GLU A 263 38.92 4.11 2.95
N ALA A 264 37.97 3.89 3.87
CA ALA A 264 36.73 3.15 3.60
C ALA A 264 35.49 4.07 3.58
N TYR A 265 34.73 4.04 2.49
CA TYR A 265 33.52 4.83 2.29
C TYR A 265 32.29 3.93 2.16
N LYS A 266 31.49 3.86 3.23
CA LYS A 266 30.28 3.01 3.26
C LYS A 266 29.18 3.59 2.36
N ALA A 267 28.61 2.74 1.51
CA ALA A 267 27.44 3.11 0.72
C ALA A 267 26.26 3.43 1.64
N TRP A 268 25.54 4.52 1.35
CA TRP A 268 24.41 4.97 2.16
C TRP A 268 23.25 3.96 2.11
N PHE A 269 23.05 3.30 0.96
CA PHE A 269 21.92 2.41 0.71
C PHE A 269 22.37 1.02 0.24
N SER A 270 23.26 0.37 1.00
CA SER A 270 23.65 -1.01 0.72
C SER A 270 22.67 -2.01 1.36
N ARG A 271 22.26 -3.03 0.60
CA ARG A 271 21.52 -4.20 1.13
C ARG A 271 22.40 -5.12 1.98
N TYR A 272 23.73 -4.99 1.88
CA TYR A 272 24.67 -5.84 2.58
C TYR A 272 25.01 -5.30 3.96
N SER A 273 25.16 -6.22 4.91
CA SER A 273 25.46 -5.93 6.32
C SER A 273 26.79 -6.54 6.77
N ALA A 274 27.30 -6.09 7.92
CA ALA A 274 28.57 -6.56 8.46
C ALA A 274 28.48 -8.00 8.94
N CYS A 275 29.43 -8.83 8.52
CA CYS A 275 29.59 -10.19 8.97
C CYS A 275 30.12 -10.24 10.40
N ARG A 276 29.51 -11.08 11.24
CA ARG A 276 29.96 -11.31 12.62
C ARG A 276 31.29 -12.07 12.72
N SER A 277 31.63 -12.85 11.70
CA SER A 277 32.82 -13.70 11.70
C SER A 277 34.04 -12.97 11.12
N CYS A 278 33.88 -12.32 9.96
CA CYS A 278 34.98 -11.61 9.28
C CYS A 278 34.91 -10.08 9.36
N GLY A 279 33.83 -9.48 9.87
CA GLY A 279 33.69 -8.02 10.03
C GLY A 279 33.28 -7.24 8.78
N TYR A 280 33.61 -7.74 7.57
CA TYR A 280 33.28 -7.09 6.29
C TYR A 280 31.77 -7.06 5.98
N ARG A 281 31.31 -6.04 5.26
CA ARG A 281 29.91 -5.77 4.87
C ARG A 281 29.43 -6.58 3.68
N THR A 282 29.61 -7.88 3.73
CA THR A 282 29.36 -8.80 2.61
C THR A 282 28.20 -9.76 2.88
N VAL A 283 27.37 -9.49 3.90
CA VAL A 283 26.26 -10.35 4.30
C VAL A 283 24.98 -9.94 3.59
N GLU A 284 24.41 -10.85 2.83
CA GLU A 284 23.03 -10.77 2.34
C GLU A 284 22.09 -11.58 3.22
N GLY A 285 20.81 -11.20 3.24
CA GLY A 285 19.78 -11.87 4.01
C GLY A 285 18.55 -12.13 3.15
N GLU A 286 18.16 -13.40 3.05
CA GLU A 286 16.91 -13.82 2.43
C GLU A 286 15.87 -14.05 3.53
N THR A 287 14.62 -13.70 3.25
CA THR A 287 13.52 -13.83 4.20
C THR A 287 12.51 -14.84 3.69
N GLU A 288 12.22 -15.84 4.52
CA GLU A 288 11.18 -16.84 4.28
C GLU A 288 10.12 -16.73 5.37
N ILE A 289 8.85 -16.63 4.97
CA ILE A 289 7.72 -16.63 5.91
C ILE A 289 7.43 -18.09 6.24
N LEU A 290 7.64 -18.47 7.51
CA LEU A 290 7.34 -19.83 7.98
C LEU A 290 5.84 -19.95 8.29
N GLU A 291 5.34 -18.97 9.05
CA GLU A 291 3.94 -18.89 9.44
C GLU A 291 3.45 -17.46 9.20
N PRO A 292 2.44 -17.25 8.35
CA PRO A 292 1.88 -15.92 8.16
C PRO A 292 1.17 -15.46 9.45
N ALA A 293 1.23 -14.16 9.74
CA ALA A 293 0.47 -13.58 10.84
C ALA A 293 -1.03 -13.53 10.49
N THR A 294 -1.88 -13.83 11.47
CA THR A 294 -3.34 -13.72 11.38
C THR A 294 -3.85 -12.68 12.37
N THR A 295 -5.15 -12.39 12.34
CA THR A 295 -5.81 -11.53 13.34
C THR A 295 -5.77 -12.10 14.75
N SER A 296 -5.67 -13.42 14.88
CA SER A 296 -5.73 -14.14 16.16
C SER A 296 -4.36 -14.66 16.64
N SER A 297 -3.37 -14.75 15.74
CA SER A 297 -2.03 -15.26 16.05
C SER A 297 -0.92 -14.45 15.40
N THR A 298 0.19 -14.28 16.10
CA THR A 298 1.44 -13.77 15.49
C THR A 298 1.96 -14.76 14.45
N GLY A 299 2.61 -14.26 13.41
CA GLY A 299 3.35 -15.09 12.45
C GLY A 299 4.82 -15.24 12.84
N THR A 300 5.57 -16.03 12.08
CA THR A 300 7.01 -16.16 12.21
C THR A 300 7.68 -16.13 10.84
N LYS A 301 8.84 -15.45 10.76
CA LYS A 301 9.71 -15.47 9.58
C LYS A 301 11.11 -15.92 9.96
N ARG A 302 11.72 -16.69 9.08
CA ARG A 302 13.15 -17.02 9.13
C ARG A 302 13.90 -16.05 8.22
N ILE A 303 15.00 -15.51 8.73
CA ILE A 303 15.95 -14.74 7.93
C ILE A 303 17.23 -15.56 7.86
N ASP A 304 17.57 -15.99 6.65
CA ASP A 304 18.75 -16.78 6.34
C ASP A 304 19.83 -15.85 5.82
N TYR A 305 20.93 -15.74 6.57
CA TYR A 305 22.06 -14.89 6.26
C TYR A 305 23.21 -15.68 5.65
N HIS A 306 23.85 -15.08 4.65
CA HIS A 306 25.01 -15.65 3.98
C HIS A 306 26.06 -14.57 3.75
N CYS A 307 27.28 -14.83 4.21
CA CYS A 307 28.43 -13.95 3.98
C CYS A 307 29.15 -14.34 2.70
N LEU A 308 29.18 -13.45 1.71
CA LEU A 308 29.79 -13.71 0.40
C LEU A 308 31.33 -13.69 0.41
N ASN A 309 31.97 -13.30 1.52
CA ASN A 309 33.44 -13.30 1.63
C ASN A 309 34.01 -14.52 2.36
N CYS A 310 33.40 -14.94 3.47
CA CYS A 310 33.91 -16.02 4.33
C CYS A 310 32.98 -17.23 4.42
N ASP A 311 31.88 -17.23 3.65
CA ASP A 311 30.89 -18.31 3.56
C ASP A 311 30.17 -18.66 4.87
N ASP A 312 30.29 -17.83 5.92
CA ASP A 312 29.53 -17.99 7.18
C ASP A 312 28.02 -17.89 6.91
N ARG A 313 27.27 -18.80 7.50
CA ARG A 313 25.82 -18.95 7.31
C ARG A 313 25.12 -19.07 8.65
N TRP A 314 24.01 -18.37 8.79
CA TRP A 314 23.16 -18.51 9.96
C TRP A 314 21.75 -18.06 9.70
N SER A 315 20.84 -18.56 10.52
CA SER A 315 19.43 -18.21 10.45
C SER A 315 18.97 -17.63 11.78
N VAL A 316 18.03 -16.69 11.70
CA VAL A 316 17.32 -16.18 12.88
C VAL A 316 15.83 -16.22 12.60
N THR A 317 15.06 -16.62 13.61
CA THR A 317 13.60 -16.52 13.55
C THR A 317 13.17 -15.21 14.21
N ARG A 318 12.24 -14.49 13.56
CA ARG A 318 11.63 -13.26 14.06
C ARG A 318 10.12 -13.40 14.04
N ILE A 319 9.48 -12.84 15.04
CA ILE A 319 8.01 -12.83 15.15
C ILE A 319 7.47 -11.73 14.22
N ILE A 320 6.44 -12.07 13.46
CA ILE A 320 5.62 -11.13 12.70
C ILE A 320 4.44 -10.74 13.61
N PRO A 321 4.22 -9.46 13.91
CA PRO A 321 3.07 -9.02 14.71
C PRO A 321 1.74 -9.54 14.14
N ARG A 322 0.79 -9.88 15.02
CA ARG A 322 -0.58 -10.27 14.63
C ARG A 322 -1.26 -9.11 13.88
N LYS A 323 -2.19 -9.46 12.98
CA LYS A 323 -3.07 -8.47 12.34
C LYS A 323 -4.15 -8.01 13.36
N SER A 324 -4.73 -6.82 13.22
CA SER A 324 -5.75 -6.23 14.10
C SER A 324 -7.20 -6.52 13.66
N SER A 325 -7.96 -7.32 14.42
CA SER A 325 -9.40 -7.49 14.15
C SER A 325 -10.28 -6.46 14.86
N SER A 326 -11.19 -5.81 14.14
CA SER A 326 -12.36 -5.16 14.72
C SER A 326 -13.64 -5.53 13.95
N SER A 327 -14.66 -5.97 14.69
CA SER A 327 -15.91 -6.52 14.15
C SER A 327 -17.09 -5.68 14.66
N SER A 328 -17.79 -4.97 13.77
CA SER A 328 -19.10 -4.38 14.06
C SER A 328 -20.17 -5.03 13.20
N SER A 329 -20.88 -6.01 13.77
CA SER A 329 -22.04 -6.67 13.16
C SER A 329 -23.27 -5.77 13.26
N GLY A 330 -23.61 -5.13 12.14
CA GLY A 330 -24.92 -4.54 11.92
C GLY A 330 -25.49 -5.02 10.58
N SER A 331 -26.80 -4.83 10.38
CA SER A 331 -27.47 -5.04 9.09
C SER A 331 -27.87 -3.70 8.48
N PHE A 332 -27.91 -3.63 7.14
CA PHE A 332 -28.34 -2.42 6.42
C PHE A 332 -29.76 -1.98 6.80
N GLY A 333 -30.02 -0.67 6.71
CA GLY A 333 -31.26 -0.04 7.16
C GLY A 333 -32.46 -0.19 6.22
N GLY A 334 -32.29 -0.76 5.02
CA GLY A 334 -33.40 -1.17 4.14
C GLY A 334 -33.78 -0.22 2.99
N GLY A 335 -32.86 0.56 2.43
CA GLY A 335 -33.11 1.39 1.23
C GLY A 335 -33.01 0.60 -0.08
N SER A 336 -34.07 0.51 -0.89
CA SER A 336 -34.10 -0.35 -2.10
C SER A 336 -34.26 0.42 -3.41
N SER A 337 -33.91 1.71 -3.42
CA SER A 337 -34.11 2.57 -4.59
C SER A 337 -32.90 3.44 -4.83
N SER A 338 -32.06 3.03 -5.79
CA SER A 338 -30.97 3.84 -6.31
C SER A 338 -31.51 5.09 -7.03
N GLY A 339 -30.78 6.20 -6.88
CA GLY A 339 -31.16 7.53 -7.37
C GLY A 339 -30.28 8.07 -8.49
N GLY A 340 -29.09 7.50 -8.63
CA GLY A 340 -28.05 8.02 -9.51
C GLY A 340 -26.67 7.71 -8.98
N GLY A 341 -25.68 8.43 -9.48
CA GLY A 341 -24.29 8.22 -9.17
C GLY A 341 -23.39 8.44 -10.38
N ALA A 342 -22.13 8.09 -10.24
CA ALA A 342 -21.13 8.23 -11.29
C ALA A 342 -20.23 6.99 -11.36
N SER A 343 -19.76 6.69 -12.55
CA SER A 343 -18.78 5.63 -12.82
C SER A 343 -17.47 6.22 -13.33
N GLY A 344 -16.40 5.45 -13.16
CA GLY A 344 -15.09 5.76 -13.70
C GLY A 344 -14.31 4.50 -14.05
N SER A 345 -13.22 4.71 -14.79
CA SER A 345 -12.24 3.69 -15.11
C SER A 345 -10.84 4.29 -15.05
N TRP A 346 -9.82 3.49 -14.72
CA TRP A 346 -8.44 3.96 -14.62
C TRP A 346 -7.47 3.17 -15.48
#